data_AF-A0A7J2JPZ9-F1
#
_entry.id   AF-A0A7J2JPZ9-F1
#
_cell.length_a   1.000
_cell.length_b   1.000
_cell.length_c   1.000
_cell.angle_alpha   90.00
_cell.angle_beta   90.00
_cell.angle_gamma   90.00
#
_symmetry.space_group_name_H-M   'P 1'
#
loop_
_entity.id
_entity.type
_entity.pdbx_description
1 polymer ?
#
loop_
_entity_poly.entity_id
_entity_poly.type
_entity_poly.pdbx_seq_one_letter_code
_entity_poly.pdbx_strand_id
1 'polypeptide(L)'
;KLVPSFSLALNGFLTLLYPMASWWYEVSIISFLQGALMGLTWPLIQYLVMAIAPRGSKGRAISSYFFVGSLAGPAGDAIYGTFFGTAAVASVVVVSLSFYVLSAVLAYIGSSLATREVSPSKGDEKSVNLGERESDWRLPWLLVLGLGMGGVGSIIGSSLIYILLREWFYLSRGAVAYVLSIIGGFTVGSRLLSGYLVDRYGLRATLRSLASLLAVGIVLVGVKELLTVITGLLITSIAVGALIPASRTYAYQLPDPAGAVGKLNSLGNVGTVLGLLAIGAGMDMLKLPVRWITPIIVFLMPFAALVVVSSIRLYFGERAS
;
A
#
# COMPACT_ATOMS: atom_id res chain seq x y z
N LYS A 1 11.89 -15.01 -16.76
CA LYS A 1 13.17 -14.27 -16.58
C LYS A 1 13.02 -12.81 -16.99
N LEU A 2 12.63 -12.52 -18.24
CA LEU A 2 12.58 -11.16 -18.77
C LEU A 2 11.34 -10.34 -18.39
N VAL A 3 10.24 -10.97 -17.95
CA VAL A 3 8.97 -10.26 -17.72
C VAL A 3 9.10 -9.10 -16.73
N PRO A 4 9.70 -9.26 -15.52
CA PRO A 4 9.87 -8.13 -14.60
C PRO A 4 10.76 -7.02 -15.16
N SER A 5 11.91 -7.38 -15.75
CA SER A 5 12.84 -6.41 -16.34
C SER A 5 12.23 -5.64 -17.49
N PHE A 6 11.58 -6.34 -18.42
CA PHE A 6 10.90 -5.74 -19.57
C PHE A 6 9.76 -4.82 -19.11
N SER A 7 8.96 -5.27 -18.15
CA SER A 7 7.84 -4.49 -17.61
C SER A 7 8.32 -3.22 -16.89
N LEU A 8 9.43 -3.28 -16.15
CA LEU A 8 10.05 -2.12 -15.50
C LEU A 8 10.63 -1.14 -16.53
N ALA A 9 11.34 -1.64 -17.55
CA ALA A 9 11.86 -0.78 -18.61
C ALA A 9 10.72 -0.08 -19.37
N LEU A 10 9.68 -0.82 -19.73
CA LEU A 10 8.50 -0.28 -20.41
C LEU A 10 7.77 0.75 -19.53
N ASN A 11 7.67 0.53 -18.22
CA ASN A 11 7.15 1.55 -17.29
C ASN A 11 7.95 2.86 -17.34
N GLY A 12 9.28 2.76 -17.40
CA GLY A 12 10.16 3.91 -17.60
C GLY A 12 9.82 4.66 -18.88
N PHE A 13 9.69 3.96 -20.01
CA PHE A 13 9.30 4.59 -21.28
C PHE A 13 7.90 5.21 -21.23
N LEU A 14 6.94 4.58 -20.53
CA LEU A 14 5.61 5.17 -20.33
C LEU A 14 5.67 6.50 -19.57
N THR A 15 6.66 6.72 -18.69
CA THR A 15 6.80 8.03 -18.02
C THR A 15 7.09 9.18 -18.99
N LEU A 16 7.73 8.89 -20.13
CA LEU A 16 8.01 9.88 -21.18
C LEU A 16 6.73 10.38 -21.88
N LEU A 17 5.63 9.64 -21.75
CA LEU A 17 4.35 10.03 -22.35
C LEU A 17 3.60 11.08 -21.51
N TYR A 18 3.90 11.21 -20.20
CA TYR A 18 3.20 12.16 -19.33
C TYR A 18 3.33 13.63 -19.79
N PRO A 19 4.51 14.14 -20.21
CA PRO A 19 4.63 15.50 -20.74
C PRO A 19 3.90 15.72 -22.08
N MET A 20 3.60 14.64 -22.82
CA MET A 20 2.92 14.69 -24.10
C MET A 20 1.40 14.61 -23.94
N ALA A 21 0.91 14.21 -22.76
CA ALA A 21 -0.50 14.12 -22.46
C ALA A 21 -1.13 15.52 -22.41
N SER A 22 -2.10 15.75 -23.28
CA SER A 22 -2.88 16.98 -23.35
C SER A 22 -4.22 16.84 -22.63
N TRP A 23 -4.70 15.61 -22.43
CA TRP A 23 -6.01 15.34 -21.82
C TRP A 23 -5.92 14.38 -20.62
N TRP A 24 -6.85 14.51 -19.67
CA TRP A 24 -6.87 13.70 -18.45
C TRP A 24 -7.02 12.19 -18.71
N TYR A 25 -7.72 11.80 -19.78
CA TYR A 25 -7.91 10.39 -20.12
C TYR A 25 -6.61 9.77 -20.63
N GLU A 26 -5.72 10.55 -21.26
CA GLU A 26 -4.40 10.07 -21.71
C GLU A 26 -3.52 9.74 -20.52
N VAL A 27 -3.48 10.63 -19.53
CA VAL A 27 -2.82 10.37 -18.23
C VAL A 27 -3.39 9.12 -17.57
N SER A 28 -4.71 8.94 -17.60
CA SER A 28 -5.38 7.78 -17.02
C SER A 28 -5.03 6.47 -17.73
N ILE A 29 -4.94 6.48 -19.07
CA ILE A 29 -4.51 5.33 -19.87
C ILE A 29 -3.05 4.99 -19.57
N ILE A 30 -2.16 5.99 -19.52
CA ILE A 30 -0.75 5.79 -19.16
C ILE A 30 -0.64 5.16 -17.76
N SER A 31 -1.35 5.71 -16.77
CA SER A 31 -1.37 5.18 -15.40
C SER A 31 -1.95 3.76 -15.31
N PHE A 32 -2.99 3.44 -16.09
CA PHE A 32 -3.55 2.10 -16.17
C PHE A 32 -2.53 1.09 -16.73
N LEU A 33 -1.85 1.44 -17.83
CA LEU A 33 -0.80 0.60 -18.42
C LEU A 33 0.37 0.40 -17.45
N GLN A 34 0.80 1.46 -16.76
CA GLN A 34 1.82 1.35 -15.73
C GLN A 34 1.38 0.42 -14.58
N GLY A 35 0.14 0.57 -14.12
CA GLY A 35 -0.46 -0.29 -13.10
C GLY A 35 -0.51 -1.76 -13.53
N ALA A 36 -0.92 -2.06 -14.76
CA ALA A 36 -0.95 -3.41 -15.30
C ALA A 36 0.45 -4.05 -15.35
N LEU A 37 1.45 -3.31 -15.85
CA LEU A 37 2.84 -3.77 -15.88
C LEU A 37 3.42 -3.98 -14.47
N MET A 38 3.08 -3.11 -13.51
CA MET A 38 3.45 -3.28 -12.10
C MET A 38 2.76 -4.50 -11.48
N GLY A 39 1.51 -4.77 -11.84
CA GLY A 39 0.77 -5.97 -11.44
C GLY A 39 1.41 -7.28 -11.91
N LEU A 40 2.09 -7.27 -13.06
CA LEU A 40 2.88 -8.41 -13.55
C LEU A 40 4.25 -8.51 -12.86
N THR A 41 4.88 -7.36 -12.61
CA THR A 41 6.24 -7.29 -12.07
C THR A 41 6.28 -7.69 -10.60
N TRP A 42 5.38 -7.13 -9.80
CA TRP A 42 5.47 -7.17 -8.35
C TRP A 42 5.37 -8.60 -7.76
N PRO A 43 4.39 -9.43 -8.14
CA PRO A 43 4.30 -10.81 -7.65
C PRO A 43 5.48 -11.68 -8.11
N LEU A 44 5.99 -11.45 -9.33
CA LEU A 44 7.12 -12.21 -9.86
C LEU A 44 8.42 -11.90 -9.12
N ILE A 45 8.66 -10.62 -8.76
CA ILE A 45 9.83 -10.26 -7.94
C ILE A 45 9.72 -10.88 -6.54
N GLN A 46 8.53 -10.82 -5.91
CA GLN A 46 8.31 -11.47 -4.61
C GLN A 46 8.58 -12.98 -4.67
N TYR A 47 8.12 -13.65 -5.74
CA TYR A 47 8.40 -15.06 -5.98
C TYR A 47 9.92 -15.31 -6.13
N LEU A 48 10.63 -14.51 -6.93
CA LEU A 48 12.08 -14.64 -7.11
C LEU A 48 12.83 -14.49 -5.78
N VAL A 49 12.50 -13.47 -4.98
CA VAL A 49 13.10 -13.27 -3.65
C VAL A 49 12.92 -14.52 -2.77
N MET A 50 11.72 -15.10 -2.77
CA MET A 50 11.40 -16.30 -1.98
C MET A 50 12.05 -17.58 -2.53
N ALA A 51 12.25 -17.66 -3.83
CA ALA A 51 12.87 -18.79 -4.50
C ALA A 51 14.37 -18.86 -4.23
N ILE A 52 15.04 -17.72 -4.15
CA ILE A 52 16.50 -17.60 -3.95
C ILE A 52 16.87 -17.65 -2.47
N ALA A 53 15.99 -17.17 -1.58
CA ALA A 53 16.29 -17.10 -0.16
C ALA A 53 16.49 -18.50 0.48
N PRO A 54 17.53 -18.69 1.31
CA PRO A 54 17.75 -19.93 2.06
C PRO A 54 16.51 -20.31 2.88
N ARG A 55 16.23 -21.62 3.04
CA ARG A 55 15.02 -22.12 3.74
C ARG A 55 14.81 -21.48 5.12
N GLY A 56 15.87 -21.28 5.91
CA GLY A 56 15.80 -20.64 7.24
C GLY A 56 15.75 -19.10 7.25
N SER A 57 15.78 -18.46 6.08
CA SER A 57 15.89 -17.00 5.93
C SER A 57 14.84 -16.39 5.01
N LYS A 58 13.91 -17.18 4.44
CA LYS A 58 12.83 -16.70 3.54
C LYS A 58 12.01 -15.57 4.17
N GLY A 59 11.62 -15.72 5.44
CA GLY A 59 10.87 -14.70 6.19
C GLY A 59 11.64 -13.38 6.37
N ARG A 60 12.96 -13.45 6.61
CA ARG A 60 13.83 -12.26 6.67
C ARG A 60 14.00 -11.62 5.29
N ALA A 61 14.20 -12.42 4.24
CA ALA A 61 14.35 -11.93 2.88
C ALA A 61 13.11 -11.17 2.39
N ILE A 62 11.90 -11.71 2.61
CA ILE A 62 10.66 -11.04 2.21
C ILE A 62 10.39 -9.79 3.07
N SER A 63 10.75 -9.81 4.36
CA SER A 63 10.60 -8.64 5.24
C SER A 63 11.54 -7.50 4.84
N SER A 64 12.81 -7.81 4.55
CA SER A 64 13.77 -6.83 4.02
C SER A 64 13.29 -6.26 2.69
N TYR A 65 12.74 -7.10 1.81
CA TYR A 65 12.14 -6.67 0.56
C TYR A 65 11.01 -5.64 0.78
N PHE A 66 10.05 -5.93 1.67
CA PHE A 66 8.96 -5.00 1.97
C PHE A 66 9.44 -3.73 2.67
N PHE A 67 10.42 -3.84 3.57
CA PHE A 67 10.99 -2.69 4.27
C PHE A 67 11.67 -1.73 3.28
N VAL A 68 12.60 -2.23 2.46
CA VAL A 68 13.32 -1.44 1.46
C VAL A 68 12.34 -0.87 0.43
N GLY A 69 11.40 -1.68 -0.08
CA GLY A 69 10.39 -1.23 -1.02
C GLY A 69 9.49 -0.12 -0.45
N SER A 70 9.26 -0.12 0.86
CA SER A 70 8.43 0.90 1.50
C SER A 70 9.11 2.26 1.65
N LEU A 71 10.44 2.33 1.58
CA LEU A 71 11.20 3.60 1.62
C LEU A 71 11.04 4.42 0.33
N ALA A 72 10.65 3.78 -0.78
CA ALA A 72 10.55 4.42 -2.08
C ALA A 72 9.50 5.53 -2.13
N GLY A 73 8.35 5.36 -1.47
CA GLY A 73 7.29 6.39 -1.41
C GLY A 73 7.79 7.69 -0.75
N PRO A 74 8.22 7.64 0.53
CA PRO A 74 8.76 8.81 1.22
C PRO A 74 9.95 9.47 0.51
N ALA A 75 10.85 8.66 -0.06
CA ALA A 75 11.98 9.17 -0.83
C ALA A 75 11.53 9.85 -2.13
N GLY A 76 10.55 9.29 -2.83
CA GLY A 76 9.95 9.89 -4.02
C GLY A 76 9.32 11.25 -3.74
N ASP A 77 8.58 11.36 -2.65
CA ASP A 77 7.99 12.62 -2.20
C ASP A 77 9.07 13.66 -1.83
N ALA A 78 10.14 13.26 -1.13
CA ALA A 78 11.26 14.16 -0.81
C ALA A 78 12.00 14.65 -2.06
N ILE A 79 12.28 13.73 -3.00
CA ILE A 79 12.90 14.05 -4.29
C ILE A 79 12.01 15.03 -5.06
N TYR A 80 10.71 14.73 -5.18
CA TYR A 80 9.75 15.61 -5.84
C TYR A 80 9.70 17.00 -5.17
N GLY A 81 9.70 17.05 -3.84
CA GLY A 81 9.74 18.29 -3.06
C GLY A 81 10.98 19.14 -3.33
N THR A 82 12.13 18.50 -3.63
CA THR A 82 13.40 19.18 -3.95
C THR A 82 13.41 19.78 -5.36
N PHE A 83 12.81 19.08 -6.32
CA PHE A 83 12.72 19.54 -7.71
C PHE A 83 11.60 20.57 -7.93
N PHE A 84 10.73 20.77 -6.95
CA PHE A 84 9.60 21.68 -7.10
C PHE A 84 10.03 23.15 -7.15
N GLY A 85 9.72 23.83 -8.26
CA GLY A 85 9.98 25.25 -8.47
C GLY A 85 11.35 25.59 -9.08
N THR A 86 12.23 24.59 -9.22
CA THR A 86 13.60 24.77 -9.74
C THR A 86 13.88 23.96 -11.00
N ALA A 87 13.11 22.90 -11.28
CA ALA A 87 13.32 22.03 -12.43
C ALA A 87 12.08 21.86 -13.29
N ALA A 88 12.30 21.69 -14.61
CA ALA A 88 11.23 21.42 -15.56
C ALA A 88 10.59 20.04 -15.29
N VAL A 89 9.33 19.86 -15.66
CA VAL A 89 8.63 18.55 -15.61
C VAL A 89 9.46 17.45 -16.29
N ALA A 90 10.20 17.80 -17.35
CA ALA A 90 11.15 16.93 -18.02
C ALA A 90 12.21 16.33 -17.07
N SER A 91 12.73 17.10 -16.11
CA SER A 91 13.74 16.62 -15.15
C SER A 91 13.17 15.55 -14.22
N VAL A 92 11.93 15.71 -13.75
CA VAL A 92 11.25 14.72 -12.90
C VAL A 92 10.98 13.42 -13.68
N VAL A 93 10.61 13.55 -14.95
CA VAL A 93 10.42 12.41 -15.85
C VAL A 93 11.74 11.67 -16.13
N VAL A 94 12.84 12.39 -16.38
CA VAL A 94 14.16 11.80 -16.58
C VAL A 94 14.60 11.03 -15.33
N VAL A 95 14.46 11.61 -14.14
CA VAL A 95 14.78 10.93 -12.88
C VAL A 95 13.94 9.65 -12.72
N SER A 96 12.64 9.73 -13.02
CA SER A 96 11.73 8.57 -12.97
C SER A 96 12.15 7.47 -13.95
N LEU A 97 12.46 7.82 -15.20
CA LEU A 97 12.98 6.91 -16.20
C LEU A 97 14.27 6.23 -15.73
N SER A 98 15.22 6.99 -15.17
CA SER A 98 16.49 6.45 -14.66
C SER A 98 16.26 5.40 -13.58
N PHE A 99 15.35 5.64 -12.62
CA PHE A 99 15.02 4.65 -11.60
C PHE A 99 14.35 3.40 -12.17
N TYR A 100 13.46 3.54 -13.15
CA TYR A 100 12.83 2.38 -13.81
C TYR A 100 13.84 1.55 -14.62
N VAL A 101 14.72 2.21 -15.38
CA VAL A 101 15.78 1.53 -16.15
C VAL A 101 16.77 0.83 -15.21
N LEU A 102 17.21 1.49 -14.13
CA LEU A 102 18.05 0.88 -13.11
C LEU A 102 17.35 -0.35 -12.50
N SER A 103 16.07 -0.23 -12.15
CA SER A 103 15.28 -1.34 -11.62
C SER A 103 15.17 -2.49 -12.61
N ALA A 104 15.00 -2.21 -13.91
CA ALA A 104 14.96 -3.22 -14.97
C ALA A 104 16.29 -3.99 -15.08
N VAL A 105 17.42 -3.27 -15.02
CA VAL A 105 18.77 -3.86 -15.03
C VAL A 105 18.99 -4.73 -13.78
N LEU A 106 18.64 -4.23 -12.60
CA LEU A 106 18.76 -4.99 -11.35
C LEU A 106 17.87 -6.23 -11.35
N ALA A 107 16.64 -6.12 -11.84
CA ALA A 107 15.75 -7.27 -12.00
C ALA A 107 16.32 -8.31 -12.98
N TYR A 108 16.98 -7.85 -14.04
CA TYR A 108 17.59 -8.74 -15.03
C TYR A 108 18.76 -9.51 -14.40
N ILE A 109 19.67 -8.80 -13.75
CA ILE A 109 20.81 -9.38 -13.02
C ILE A 109 20.33 -10.34 -11.92
N GLY A 110 19.35 -9.91 -11.10
CA GLY A 110 18.80 -10.76 -10.05
C GLY A 110 18.19 -12.04 -10.61
N SER A 111 17.44 -11.95 -11.72
CA SER A 111 16.82 -13.11 -12.36
C SER A 111 17.83 -14.05 -13.02
N SER A 112 18.96 -13.55 -13.52
CA SER A 112 20.00 -14.38 -14.12
C SER A 112 20.80 -15.14 -13.05
N LEU A 113 21.13 -14.47 -11.93
CA LEU A 113 21.80 -15.09 -10.77
C LEU A 113 20.94 -16.16 -10.10
N ALA A 114 19.63 -15.93 -9.96
CA ALA A 114 18.66 -16.86 -9.37
C ALA A 114 18.63 -18.24 -10.05
N THR A 115 18.93 -18.27 -11.35
CA THR A 115 18.72 -19.46 -12.19
C THR A 115 19.82 -20.51 -12.08
N ARG A 116 20.88 -20.26 -11.29
CA ARG A 116 21.90 -21.28 -11.01
C ARG A 116 21.50 -22.29 -9.93
N GLU A 117 20.48 -22.02 -9.11
CA GLU A 117 20.13 -22.87 -7.96
C GLU A 117 18.67 -23.33 -7.88
N VAL A 118 17.74 -22.69 -8.61
CA VAL A 118 16.32 -22.99 -8.48
C VAL A 118 15.86 -24.00 -9.53
N SER A 119 16.17 -25.27 -9.31
CA SER A 119 15.35 -26.35 -9.87
C SER A 119 14.00 -26.32 -9.15
N PRO A 120 12.85 -26.39 -9.86
CA PRO A 120 11.58 -26.61 -9.20
C PRO A 120 11.71 -27.90 -8.40
N SER A 121 11.69 -27.80 -7.08
CA SER A 121 11.56 -28.97 -6.22
C SER A 121 10.29 -29.69 -6.66
N LYS A 122 10.43 -30.80 -7.39
CA LYS A 122 9.35 -31.73 -7.74
C LYS A 122 8.69 -32.37 -6.51
N GLY A 123 9.03 -31.93 -5.29
CA GLY A 123 8.55 -32.47 -4.02
C GLY A 123 7.50 -31.62 -3.28
N ASP A 124 7.14 -30.42 -3.76
CA ASP A 124 6.11 -29.58 -3.13
C ASP A 124 4.76 -29.61 -3.88
N GLU A 125 4.59 -30.54 -4.84
CA GLU A 125 3.26 -31.04 -5.24
C GLU A 125 2.69 -31.96 -4.15
N LYS A 126 2.61 -31.46 -2.90
CA LYS A 126 1.50 -31.92 -2.07
C LYS A 126 0.28 -31.30 -2.71
N SER A 127 -0.44 -32.13 -3.47
CA SER A 127 -1.82 -31.90 -3.85
C SER A 127 -2.48 -31.11 -2.73
N VAL A 128 -2.75 -29.83 -3.00
CA VAL A 128 -3.63 -29.06 -2.14
C VAL A 128 -4.96 -29.77 -2.31
N ASN A 129 -5.26 -30.70 -1.41
CA ASN A 129 -6.55 -31.32 -1.32
C ASN A 129 -7.53 -30.16 -1.14
N LEU A 130 -8.20 -29.79 -2.24
CA LEU A 130 -9.29 -28.82 -2.28
C LEU A 130 -10.56 -29.40 -1.62
N GLY A 131 -10.48 -30.61 -1.06
CA GLY A 131 -11.51 -31.22 -0.23
C GLY A 131 -11.60 -30.50 1.11
N GLU A 132 -12.72 -29.80 1.29
CA GLU A 132 -13.32 -29.39 2.57
C GLU A 132 -12.32 -28.90 3.63
N ARG A 133 -11.61 -27.81 3.31
CA ARG A 133 -11.03 -26.99 4.38
C ARG A 133 -12.19 -26.30 5.09
N GLU A 134 -12.47 -26.71 6.33
CA GLU A 134 -13.37 -25.95 7.22
C GLU A 134 -13.01 -24.47 7.15
N SER A 135 -14.00 -23.66 6.80
CA SER A 135 -13.86 -22.22 6.68
C SER A 135 -13.60 -21.63 8.06
N ASP A 136 -12.34 -21.33 8.37
CA ASP A 136 -11.98 -20.60 9.58
C ASP A 136 -12.76 -19.28 9.65
N TRP A 137 -13.58 -19.11 10.69
CA TRP A 137 -14.46 -17.95 10.87
C TRP A 137 -13.70 -16.63 10.88
N ARG A 138 -12.39 -16.66 11.17
CA ARG A 138 -11.50 -15.50 11.22
C ARG A 138 -11.16 -14.99 9.82
N LEU A 139 -11.15 -15.85 8.80
CA LEU A 139 -10.74 -15.50 7.44
C LEU A 139 -11.61 -14.40 6.84
N PRO A 140 -12.96 -14.47 6.82
CA PRO A 140 -13.80 -13.40 6.28
C PRO A 140 -13.52 -12.04 6.91
N TRP A 141 -13.36 -11.97 8.24
CA TRP A 141 -13.07 -10.72 8.94
C TRP A 141 -11.68 -10.18 8.62
N LEU A 142 -10.70 -11.07 8.45
CA LEU A 142 -9.37 -10.69 8.01
C LEU A 142 -9.39 -10.11 6.58
N LEU A 143 -10.21 -10.66 5.69
CA LEU A 143 -10.39 -10.15 4.34
C LEU A 143 -11.08 -8.78 4.33
N VAL A 144 -12.10 -8.58 5.17
CA VAL A 144 -12.76 -7.28 5.38
C VAL A 144 -11.78 -6.25 5.93
N LEU A 145 -10.90 -6.64 6.85
CA LEU A 145 -9.81 -5.80 7.36
C LEU A 145 -8.90 -5.35 6.21
N GLY A 146 -8.49 -6.29 5.35
CA GLY A 146 -7.71 -6.02 4.13
C GLY A 146 -8.36 -4.98 3.22
N LEU A 147 -9.64 -5.19 2.91
CA LEU A 147 -10.45 -4.30 2.09
C LEU A 147 -10.51 -2.88 2.68
N GLY A 148 -10.79 -2.76 3.98
CA GLY A 148 -10.84 -1.48 4.68
C GLY A 148 -9.48 -0.75 4.69
N MET A 149 -8.39 -1.48 5.00
CA MET A 149 -7.04 -0.92 4.98
C MET A 149 -6.65 -0.41 3.58
N GLY A 150 -7.00 -1.16 2.53
CA GLY A 150 -6.76 -0.77 1.14
C GLY A 150 -7.48 0.53 0.78
N GLY A 151 -8.77 0.63 1.11
CA GLY A 151 -9.57 1.83 0.81
C GLY A 151 -9.14 3.07 1.60
N VAL A 152 -8.87 2.94 2.90
CA VAL A 152 -8.32 4.05 3.69
C VAL A 152 -6.94 4.46 3.15
N GLY A 153 -6.06 3.48 2.93
CA GLY A 153 -4.71 3.71 2.43
C GLY A 153 -4.70 4.38 1.06
N SER A 154 -5.63 4.05 0.17
CA SER A 154 -5.68 4.66 -1.16
C SER A 154 -6.19 6.09 -1.11
N ILE A 155 -7.21 6.40 -0.32
CA ILE A 155 -7.72 7.77 -0.19
C ILE A 155 -6.64 8.67 0.42
N ILE A 156 -5.99 8.24 1.51
CA ILE A 156 -4.94 9.02 2.19
C ILE A 156 -3.67 9.11 1.35
N GLY A 157 -3.28 8.03 0.67
CA GLY A 157 -2.10 7.99 -0.20
C GLY A 157 -2.33 8.58 -1.59
N SER A 158 -3.53 9.06 -1.91
CA SER A 158 -3.85 9.61 -3.23
C SER A 158 -3.41 11.06 -3.41
N SER A 159 -3.46 11.51 -4.66
CA SER A 159 -3.34 12.92 -5.02
C SER A 159 -4.40 13.82 -4.37
N LEU A 160 -5.47 13.28 -3.77
CA LEU A 160 -6.50 14.08 -3.12
C LEU A 160 -6.00 14.73 -1.83
N ILE A 161 -5.19 14.02 -1.03
CA ILE A 161 -4.57 14.64 0.16
C ILE A 161 -3.61 15.74 -0.27
N TYR A 162 -2.89 15.52 -1.36
CA TYR A 162 -2.03 16.53 -1.94
C TYR A 162 -2.81 17.79 -2.34
N ILE A 163 -3.94 17.60 -3.06
CA ILE A 163 -4.80 18.71 -3.48
C ILE A 163 -5.40 19.41 -2.26
N LEU A 164 -5.87 18.66 -1.25
CA LEU A 164 -6.40 19.23 -0.01
C LEU A 164 -5.39 20.13 0.69
N LEU A 165 -4.17 19.65 0.90
CA LEU A 165 -3.13 20.41 1.60
C LEU A 165 -2.73 21.68 0.81
N ARG A 166 -2.72 21.59 -0.52
CA ARG A 166 -2.42 22.72 -1.40
C ARG A 166 -3.55 23.75 -1.44
N GLU A 167 -4.78 23.31 -1.68
CA GLU A 167 -5.90 24.22 -1.95
C GLU A 167 -6.54 24.79 -0.70
N TRP A 168 -6.58 24.01 0.39
CA TRP A 168 -7.23 24.44 1.62
C TRP A 168 -6.30 25.21 2.55
N PHE A 169 -5.04 24.79 2.62
CA PHE A 169 -4.03 25.39 3.51
C PHE A 169 -2.99 26.21 2.76
N TYR A 170 -3.15 26.38 1.44
CA TYR A 170 -2.28 27.19 0.58
C TYR A 170 -0.81 26.78 0.64
N LEU A 171 -0.53 25.52 0.98
CA LEU A 171 0.84 25.02 1.02
C LEU A 171 1.42 24.99 -0.39
N SER A 172 2.71 25.33 -0.50
CA SER A 172 3.44 25.13 -1.74
C SER A 172 3.51 23.63 -2.05
N ARG A 173 3.54 23.29 -3.34
CA ARG A 173 3.65 21.89 -3.78
C ARG A 173 4.86 21.16 -3.18
N GLY A 174 5.99 21.88 -3.00
CA GLY A 174 7.17 21.37 -2.31
C GLY A 174 6.92 21.12 -0.83
N ALA A 175 6.26 22.04 -0.12
CA ALA A 175 5.88 21.85 1.28
C ALA A 175 4.94 20.65 1.47
N VAL A 176 3.94 20.48 0.60
CA VAL A 176 3.05 19.30 0.62
C VAL A 176 3.86 18.01 0.45
N ALA A 177 4.77 17.98 -0.52
CA ALA A 177 5.62 16.81 -0.76
C ALA A 177 6.51 16.48 0.45
N TYR A 178 7.10 17.47 1.12
CA TYR A 178 7.85 17.22 2.35
C TYR A 178 6.97 16.71 3.50
N VAL A 179 5.77 17.25 3.67
CA VAL A 179 4.81 16.75 4.67
C VAL A 179 4.47 15.28 4.42
N LEU A 180 4.15 14.92 3.17
CA LEU A 180 3.87 13.53 2.78
C LEU A 180 5.08 12.62 2.95
N SER A 181 6.28 13.10 2.62
CA SER A 181 7.54 12.38 2.86
C SER A 181 7.76 12.07 4.34
N ILE A 182 7.57 13.05 5.22
CA ILE A 182 7.70 12.88 6.67
C ILE A 182 6.68 11.83 7.18
N ILE A 183 5.40 12.00 6.82
CA ILE A 183 4.33 11.05 7.18
C ILE A 183 4.66 9.65 6.69
N GLY A 184 5.12 9.53 5.45
CA GLY A 184 5.54 8.28 4.84
C GLY A 184 6.71 7.65 5.60
N GLY A 185 7.71 8.43 6.01
CA GLY A 185 8.84 7.95 6.82
C GLY A 185 8.39 7.34 8.16
N PHE A 186 7.50 8.04 8.88
CA PHE A 186 6.89 7.49 10.11
C PHE A 186 6.06 6.22 9.83
N THR A 187 5.37 6.17 8.69
CA THR A 187 4.60 4.99 8.26
C THR A 187 5.51 3.79 7.97
N VAL A 188 6.73 4.01 7.46
CA VAL A 188 7.73 2.96 7.35
C VAL A 188 8.15 2.47 8.74
N GLY A 189 8.44 3.38 9.65
CA GLY A 189 8.80 3.05 11.03
C GLY A 189 7.69 2.30 11.79
N SER A 190 6.41 2.62 11.56
CA SER A 190 5.29 1.98 12.26
C SER A 190 5.14 0.48 11.93
N ARG A 191 5.64 0.04 10.78
CA ARG A 191 5.68 -1.38 10.43
C ARG A 191 6.54 -2.19 11.42
N LEU A 192 7.63 -1.60 11.93
CA LEU A 192 8.47 -2.22 12.98
C LEU A 192 7.79 -2.17 14.35
N LEU A 193 7.11 -1.05 14.66
CA LEU A 193 6.34 -0.89 15.89
C LEU A 193 5.27 -1.98 16.05
N SER A 194 4.62 -2.39 14.95
CA SER A 194 3.63 -3.46 14.99
C SER A 194 4.17 -4.77 15.58
N GLY A 195 5.39 -5.18 15.23
CA GLY A 195 5.98 -6.42 15.76
C GLY A 195 6.12 -6.34 17.28
N TYR A 196 6.70 -5.25 17.76
CA TYR A 196 6.85 -4.98 19.19
C TYR A 196 5.52 -4.96 19.94
N LEU A 197 4.49 -4.32 19.39
CA LEU A 197 3.17 -4.27 20.03
C LEU A 197 2.52 -5.65 20.12
N VAL A 198 2.64 -6.47 19.06
CA VAL A 198 2.11 -7.85 19.06
C VAL A 198 2.82 -8.70 20.11
N ASP A 199 4.15 -8.62 20.21
CA ASP A 199 4.92 -9.40 21.17
C ASP A 199 4.62 -8.98 22.62
N ARG A 200 4.44 -7.67 22.87
CA ARG A 200 4.24 -7.13 24.21
C ARG A 200 2.80 -7.26 24.72
N TYR A 201 1.82 -7.04 23.86
CA TYR A 201 0.41 -6.90 24.25
C TYR A 201 -0.51 -7.95 23.62
N GLY A 202 0.05 -8.81 22.76
CA GLY A 202 -0.71 -9.78 21.99
C GLY A 202 -1.33 -9.18 20.74
N LEU A 203 -1.62 -10.07 19.79
CA LEU A 203 -2.11 -9.71 18.46
C LEU A 203 -3.46 -8.98 18.49
N ARG A 204 -4.39 -9.42 19.34
CA ARG A 204 -5.76 -8.90 19.37
C ARG A 204 -5.84 -7.50 19.97
N ALA A 205 -5.14 -7.28 21.07
CA ALA A 205 -5.05 -5.95 21.68
C ALA A 205 -4.40 -4.97 20.70
N THR A 206 -3.36 -5.39 20.00
CA THR A 206 -2.70 -4.58 18.97
C THR A 206 -3.65 -4.20 17.84
N LEU A 207 -4.37 -5.15 17.23
CA LEU A 207 -5.33 -4.84 16.15
C LEU A 207 -6.41 -3.85 16.61
N ARG A 208 -6.97 -4.01 17.81
CA ARG A 208 -7.98 -3.09 18.36
C ARG A 208 -7.41 -1.70 18.60
N SER A 209 -6.23 -1.60 19.21
CA SER A 209 -5.58 -0.31 19.48
C SER A 209 -5.27 0.43 18.18
N LEU A 210 -4.77 -0.26 17.16
CA LEU A 210 -4.50 0.33 15.86
C LEU A 210 -5.77 0.76 15.12
N ALA A 211 -6.84 -0.04 15.17
CA ALA A 211 -8.14 0.36 14.59
C ALA A 211 -8.76 1.56 15.31
N SER A 212 -8.59 1.66 16.62
CA SER A 212 -9.03 2.82 17.41
C SER A 212 -8.21 4.07 17.05
N LEU A 213 -6.89 3.90 16.92
CA LEU A 213 -5.98 4.97 16.50
C LEU A 213 -6.32 5.46 15.08
N LEU A 214 -6.64 4.55 14.16
CA LEU A 214 -7.12 4.88 12.82
C LEU A 214 -8.40 5.73 12.85
N ALA A 215 -9.38 5.34 13.65
CA ALA A 215 -10.63 6.10 13.79
C ALA A 215 -10.38 7.52 14.31
N VAL A 216 -9.53 7.66 15.34
CA VAL A 216 -9.11 8.98 15.86
C VAL A 216 -8.42 9.80 14.78
N GLY A 217 -7.48 9.21 14.04
CA GLY A 217 -6.77 9.88 12.96
C GLY A 217 -7.72 10.43 11.90
N ILE A 218 -8.71 9.66 11.48
CA ILE A 218 -9.71 10.08 10.48
C ILE A 218 -10.60 11.21 10.99
N VAL A 219 -10.99 11.19 12.27
CA VAL A 219 -11.72 12.30 12.89
C VAL A 219 -10.87 13.58 12.86
N LEU A 220 -9.58 13.49 13.20
CA LEU A 220 -8.66 14.64 13.19
C LEU A 220 -8.42 15.19 11.77
N VAL A 221 -8.34 14.32 10.75
CA VAL A 221 -8.30 14.74 9.33
C VAL A 221 -9.52 15.59 8.98
N GLY A 222 -10.64 15.40 9.66
CA GLY A 222 -11.85 16.19 9.41
C GLY A 222 -11.87 17.60 9.97
N VAL A 223 -10.88 17.97 10.78
CA VAL A 223 -10.80 19.29 11.42
C VAL A 223 -10.22 20.31 10.43
N LYS A 224 -10.72 21.55 10.46
CA LYS A 224 -10.27 22.63 9.56
C LYS A 224 -9.03 23.37 10.08
N GLU A 225 -8.07 22.66 10.65
CA GLU A 225 -6.84 23.23 11.22
C GLU A 225 -5.64 22.43 10.74
N LEU A 226 -4.60 23.10 10.25
CA LEU A 226 -3.51 22.49 9.48
C LEU A 226 -2.75 21.45 10.30
N LEU A 227 -2.33 21.79 11.52
CA LEU A 227 -1.55 20.88 12.36
C LEU A 227 -2.39 19.67 12.76
N THR A 228 -3.68 19.86 13.00
CA THR A 228 -4.64 18.81 13.34
C THR A 228 -4.84 17.87 12.17
N VAL A 229 -4.96 18.38 10.94
CA VAL A 229 -5.04 17.55 9.72
C VAL A 229 -3.76 16.76 9.51
N ILE A 230 -2.59 17.41 9.59
CA ILE A 230 -1.29 16.73 9.47
C ILE A 230 -1.16 15.64 10.55
N THR A 231 -1.55 15.93 11.79
CA THR A 231 -1.55 14.97 12.89
C THR A 231 -2.50 13.80 12.60
N GLY A 232 -3.70 14.08 12.10
CA GLY A 232 -4.67 13.06 11.71
C GLY A 232 -4.16 12.16 10.57
N LEU A 233 -3.55 12.74 9.54
CA LEU A 233 -2.94 12.01 8.44
C LEU A 233 -1.78 11.14 8.94
N LEU A 234 -0.92 11.67 9.81
CA LEU A 234 0.18 10.95 10.42
C LEU A 234 -0.33 9.76 11.23
N ILE A 235 -1.27 9.99 12.15
CA ILE A 235 -1.87 8.95 13.00
C ILE A 235 -2.52 7.86 12.16
N THR A 236 -3.30 8.24 11.15
CA THR A 236 -3.98 7.27 10.28
C THR A 236 -2.98 6.46 9.47
N SER A 237 -1.95 7.10 8.92
CA SER A 237 -0.92 6.42 8.13
C SER A 237 -0.08 5.47 8.99
N ILE A 238 0.28 5.88 10.20
CA ILE A 238 0.93 5.00 11.19
C ILE A 238 0.06 3.78 11.49
N ALA A 239 -1.24 3.98 11.74
CA ALA A 239 -2.18 2.91 12.04
C ALA A 239 -2.33 1.93 10.88
N VAL A 240 -2.57 2.41 9.65
CA VAL A 240 -2.62 1.55 8.46
C VAL A 240 -1.29 0.82 8.25
N GLY A 241 -0.18 1.54 8.34
CA GLY A 241 1.18 0.99 8.20
C GLY A 241 1.46 -0.14 9.17
N ALA A 242 1.02 -0.02 10.43
CA ALA A 242 1.19 -1.04 11.46
C ALA A 242 0.16 -2.19 11.34
N LEU A 243 -1.06 -1.92 10.86
CA LEU A 243 -2.06 -2.96 10.65
C LEU A 243 -1.64 -3.97 9.57
N ILE A 244 -0.90 -3.52 8.54
CA ILE A 244 -0.38 -4.36 7.45
C ILE A 244 0.41 -5.59 7.97
N PRO A 245 1.51 -5.44 8.72
CA PRO A 245 2.22 -6.59 9.28
C PRO A 245 1.38 -7.34 10.33
N ALA A 246 0.62 -6.66 11.20
CA ALA A 246 -0.23 -7.30 12.20
C ALA A 246 -1.27 -8.25 11.58
N SER A 247 -1.96 -7.83 10.51
CA SER A 247 -2.94 -8.66 9.82
C SER A 247 -2.31 -9.89 9.18
N ARG A 248 -1.05 -9.79 8.73
CA ARG A 248 -0.30 -10.92 8.17
C ARG A 248 0.12 -11.91 9.26
N THR A 249 0.54 -11.43 10.43
CA THR A 249 0.76 -12.30 11.60
C THR A 249 -0.50 -13.09 11.96
N TYR A 250 -1.67 -12.47 11.86
CA TYR A 250 -2.95 -13.16 12.03
C TYR A 250 -3.20 -14.21 10.93
N ALA A 251 -2.95 -13.86 9.67
CA ALA A 251 -3.08 -14.79 8.54
C ALA A 251 -2.22 -16.05 8.70
N TYR A 252 -1.02 -15.91 9.29
CA TYR A 252 -0.12 -17.04 9.54
C TYR A 252 -0.62 -18.05 10.57
N GLN A 253 -1.64 -17.71 11.36
CA GLN A 253 -2.27 -18.59 12.34
C GLN A 253 -3.49 -19.36 11.79
N LEU A 254 -3.83 -19.15 10.51
CA LEU A 254 -4.94 -19.84 9.85
C LEU A 254 -4.48 -21.18 9.24
N PRO A 255 -5.40 -22.14 8.96
CA PRO A 255 -5.05 -23.43 8.36
C PRO A 255 -4.34 -23.35 7.00
N ASP A 256 -4.54 -22.26 6.27
CA ASP A 256 -3.90 -21.97 4.98
C ASP A 256 -3.20 -20.60 4.99
N PRO A 257 -2.02 -20.48 5.62
CA PRO A 257 -1.32 -19.20 5.76
C PRO A 257 -1.03 -18.51 4.42
N ALA A 258 -0.56 -19.27 3.43
CA ALA A 258 -0.18 -18.73 2.12
C ALA A 258 -1.41 -18.24 1.35
N GLY A 259 -2.48 -19.04 1.29
CA GLY A 259 -3.73 -18.64 0.67
C GLY A 259 -4.40 -17.47 1.40
N ALA A 260 -4.33 -17.41 2.73
CA ALA A 260 -4.86 -16.31 3.51
C ALA A 260 -4.14 -14.98 3.22
N VAL A 261 -2.81 -14.97 3.22
CA VAL A 261 -2.01 -13.78 2.87
C VAL A 261 -2.28 -13.35 1.42
N GLY A 262 -2.39 -14.30 0.50
CA GLY A 262 -2.73 -14.03 -0.90
C GLY A 262 -4.09 -13.36 -1.04
N LYS A 263 -5.14 -13.93 -0.45
CA LYS A 263 -6.50 -13.36 -0.46
C LYS A 263 -6.56 -11.99 0.22
N LEU A 264 -5.85 -11.83 1.33
CA LEU A 264 -5.75 -10.56 2.05
C LEU A 264 -5.13 -9.46 1.18
N ASN A 265 -4.03 -9.75 0.48
CA ASN A 265 -3.41 -8.80 -0.45
C ASN A 265 -4.35 -8.46 -1.61
N SER A 266 -5.01 -9.47 -2.19
CA SER A 266 -5.97 -9.26 -3.29
C SER A 266 -7.12 -8.36 -2.87
N LEU A 267 -7.75 -8.61 -1.71
CA LEU A 267 -8.82 -7.73 -1.21
C LEU A 267 -8.30 -6.36 -0.80
N GLY A 268 -7.07 -6.24 -0.30
CA GLY A 268 -6.42 -4.95 -0.10
C GLY A 268 -6.37 -4.13 -1.39
N ASN A 269 -5.94 -4.74 -2.51
CA ASN A 269 -5.91 -4.06 -3.80
C ASN A 269 -7.31 -3.71 -4.32
N VAL A 270 -8.30 -4.58 -4.12
CA VAL A 270 -9.71 -4.26 -4.43
C VAL A 270 -10.16 -3.06 -3.60
N GLY A 271 -9.81 -3.01 -2.32
CA GLY A 271 -10.07 -1.89 -1.43
C GLY A 271 -9.46 -0.59 -1.94
N THR A 272 -8.21 -0.64 -2.42
CA THR A 272 -7.54 0.51 -3.03
C THR A 272 -8.34 1.08 -4.21
N VAL A 273 -8.75 0.21 -5.14
CA VAL A 273 -9.54 0.60 -6.31
C VAL A 273 -10.89 1.17 -5.89
N LEU A 274 -11.61 0.48 -5.01
CA LEU A 274 -12.92 0.94 -4.52
C LEU A 274 -12.82 2.26 -3.76
N GLY A 275 -11.77 2.48 -2.98
CA GLY A 275 -11.55 3.74 -2.27
C GLY A 275 -11.41 4.92 -3.23
N LEU A 276 -10.60 4.78 -4.27
CA LEU A 276 -10.40 5.82 -5.29
C LEU A 276 -11.64 6.06 -6.15
N LEU A 277 -12.35 4.99 -6.54
CA LEU A 277 -13.60 5.10 -7.29
C LEU A 277 -14.71 5.73 -6.44
N ALA A 278 -14.83 5.35 -5.17
CA ALA A 278 -15.86 5.88 -4.28
C ALA A 278 -15.71 7.39 -4.10
N ILE A 279 -14.48 7.87 -3.87
CA ILE A 279 -14.26 9.31 -3.71
C ILE A 279 -14.40 10.07 -5.03
N GLY A 280 -13.87 9.54 -6.15
CA GLY A 280 -13.99 10.17 -7.47
C GLY A 280 -15.45 10.27 -7.92
N ALA A 281 -16.15 9.13 -8.01
CA ALA A 281 -17.55 9.09 -8.42
C ALA A 281 -18.44 9.85 -7.44
N GLY A 282 -18.19 9.72 -6.14
CA GLY A 282 -18.96 10.39 -5.11
C GLY A 282 -18.83 11.92 -5.17
N MET A 283 -17.63 12.44 -5.45
CA MET A 283 -17.44 13.88 -5.65
C MET A 283 -18.16 14.39 -6.90
N ASP A 284 -18.11 13.65 -8.01
CA ASP A 284 -18.80 14.00 -9.25
C ASP A 284 -20.33 14.00 -9.09
N MET A 285 -20.87 12.93 -8.50
CA MET A 285 -22.32 12.78 -8.27
C MET A 285 -22.87 13.86 -7.34
N LEU A 286 -22.14 14.20 -6.29
CA LEU A 286 -22.55 15.19 -5.30
C LEU A 286 -22.16 16.63 -5.69
N LYS A 287 -21.48 16.81 -6.83
CA LYS A 287 -20.92 18.08 -7.30
C LYS A 287 -20.10 18.79 -6.20
N LEU A 288 -19.41 17.99 -5.38
CA LEU A 288 -18.64 18.51 -4.25
C LEU A 288 -17.32 19.03 -4.77
N PRO A 289 -17.00 20.32 -4.54
CA PRO A 289 -15.73 20.84 -5.01
C PRO A 289 -14.60 20.22 -4.17
N VAL A 290 -13.52 19.83 -4.86
CA VAL A 290 -12.36 19.11 -4.30
C VAL A 290 -11.80 19.79 -3.05
N ARG A 291 -11.90 21.11 -2.98
CA ARG A 291 -11.48 21.88 -1.81
C ARG A 291 -12.13 21.40 -0.52
N TRP A 292 -13.33 20.84 -0.49
CA TRP A 292 -14.00 20.52 0.77
C TRP A 292 -13.32 19.30 1.42
N ILE A 293 -13.09 19.38 2.74
CA ILE A 293 -12.54 18.26 3.53
C ILE A 293 -13.60 17.19 3.83
N THR A 294 -14.87 17.60 3.88
CA THR A 294 -16.04 16.77 4.16
C THR A 294 -16.18 15.54 3.24
N PRO A 295 -16.03 15.63 1.91
CA PRO A 295 -16.01 14.47 1.02
C PRO A 295 -14.94 13.45 1.42
N ILE A 296 -13.71 13.89 1.71
CA ILE A 296 -12.60 12.97 2.08
C ILE A 296 -12.98 12.16 3.32
N ILE A 297 -13.50 12.80 4.36
CA ILE A 297 -13.93 12.09 5.58
C ILE A 297 -15.12 11.15 5.29
N VAL A 298 -16.12 11.63 4.53
CA VAL A 298 -17.32 10.85 4.19
C VAL A 298 -16.96 9.57 3.45
N PHE A 299 -15.98 9.62 2.53
CA PHE A 299 -15.54 8.44 1.80
C PHE A 299 -14.53 7.59 2.58
N LEU A 300 -13.80 8.16 3.55
CA LEU A 300 -12.95 7.40 4.47
C LEU A 300 -13.75 6.57 5.49
N MET A 301 -14.87 7.12 5.99
CA MET A 301 -15.64 6.52 7.09
C MET A 301 -16.10 5.08 6.83
N PRO A 302 -16.66 4.71 5.66
CA PRO A 302 -17.06 3.34 5.39
C PRO A 302 -15.89 2.35 5.49
N PHE A 303 -14.74 2.67 4.90
CA PHE A 303 -13.56 1.80 4.96
C PHE A 303 -12.96 1.74 6.36
N ALA A 304 -12.97 2.85 7.10
CA ALA A 304 -12.58 2.88 8.51
C ALA A 304 -13.49 2.00 9.37
N ALA A 305 -14.80 2.04 9.12
CA ALA A 305 -15.77 1.19 9.81
C ALA A 305 -15.49 -0.29 9.52
N LEU A 306 -15.14 -0.66 8.28
CA LEU A 306 -14.71 -2.03 7.96
C LEU A 306 -13.49 -2.45 8.79
N VAL A 307 -12.48 -1.59 8.91
CA VAL A 307 -11.29 -1.85 9.76
C VAL A 307 -11.70 -2.03 11.23
N VAL A 308 -12.49 -1.11 11.79
CA VAL A 308 -12.90 -1.16 13.19
C VAL A 308 -13.76 -2.39 13.49
N VAL A 309 -14.78 -2.67 12.69
CA VAL A 309 -15.69 -3.80 12.88
C VAL A 309 -14.94 -5.13 12.75
N SER A 310 -14.07 -5.27 11.75
CA SER A 310 -13.27 -6.48 11.59
C SER A 310 -12.30 -6.69 12.75
N SER A 311 -11.60 -5.65 13.22
CA SER A 311 -10.73 -5.74 14.40
C SER A 311 -11.48 -6.12 15.68
N ILE A 312 -12.71 -5.61 15.87
CA ILE A 312 -13.58 -5.98 16.99
C ILE A 312 -14.02 -7.45 16.88
N ARG A 313 -14.46 -7.90 15.71
CA ARG A 313 -14.90 -9.28 15.49
C ARG A 313 -13.76 -10.28 15.71
N LEU A 314 -12.56 -9.99 15.20
CA LEU A 314 -11.35 -10.79 15.42
C LEU A 314 -10.91 -10.82 16.89
N TYR A 315 -11.34 -9.84 17.71
CA TYR A 315 -11.10 -9.81 19.15
C TYR A 315 -12.10 -10.67 19.92
N PHE A 316 -13.40 -10.57 19.62
CA PHE A 316 -14.47 -11.20 20.41
C PHE A 316 -14.91 -12.59 19.96
N GLY A 317 -14.76 -12.94 18.67
CA GLY A 317 -15.34 -14.19 18.13
C GLY A 317 -14.77 -15.48 18.74
N GLU A 318 -13.64 -15.42 19.44
CA GLU A 318 -13.04 -16.57 20.12
C GLU A 318 -13.54 -16.77 21.57
N ARG A 319 -14.30 -15.83 22.15
CA ARG A 319 -14.95 -16.05 23.46
C ARG A 319 -16.24 -16.88 23.35
N ALA A 320 -16.71 -17.13 22.13
CA ALA A 320 -17.99 -17.79 21.84
C ALA A 320 -17.84 -19.17 21.18
N SER A 321 -16.60 -19.60 20.89
CA SER A 321 -16.24 -20.91 20.32
C SER A 321 -15.40 -21.70 21.31
#